data_AF-A0A447IT89-F1
#
_entry.id   AF-A0A447IT89-F1
#
_cell.length_a   1.000
_cell.length_b   1.000
_cell.length_c   1.000
_cell.angle_alpha   90.00
_cell.angle_beta   90.00
_cell.angle_gamma   90.00
#
_symmetry.space_group_name_H-M   'P 1'
#
loop_
_entity.id
_entity.type
_entity.pdbx_description
1 polymer ?
#
loop_
_entity_poly.entity_id
_entity_poly.type
_entity_poly.pdbx_seq_one_letter_code
_entity_poly.pdbx_strand_id
1 'polypeptide(L)' 'MRIRRFTVEHPFGTIKAWMGHTHFLTRGFVNVRTEMALNVLAYNIKRMVFLIGIRDLMAAIPG' A
#
# COMPACT_ATOMS: atom_id res chain seq x y z
N MET A 1 -2.90 22.01 5.71
CA MET A 1 -3.58 20.69 5.67
C MET A 1 -4.01 20.23 4.26
N ARG A 2 -4.32 21.14 3.32
CA ARG A 2 -4.82 20.79 1.97
C ARG A 2 -3.86 19.96 1.10
N ILE A 3 -2.56 20.28 1.13
CA ILE A 3 -1.53 19.56 0.33
C ILE A 3 -1.40 18.09 0.76
N ARG A 4 -1.31 17.83 2.08
CA ARG A 4 -1.23 16.46 2.61
C ARG A 4 -2.42 15.61 2.18
N ARG A 5 -3.62 16.20 2.19
CA ARG A 5 -4.86 15.52 1.78
C ARG A 5 -4.80 15.09 0.31
N PHE A 6 -4.39 15.98 -0.59
CA PHE A 6 -4.21 15.63 -2.01
C PHE A 6 -3.15 14.55 -2.23
N THR A 7 -2.04 14.58 -1.50
CA THR A 7 -0.96 13.60 -1.65
C THR A 7 -1.38 12.20 -1.22
N VAL A 8 -2.21 12.06 -0.18
CA VAL A 8 -2.65 10.75 0.32
C VAL A 8 -3.87 10.20 -0.45
N GLU A 9 -4.70 11.08 -1.01
CA GLU A 9 -5.89 10.68 -1.78
C GLU A 9 -5.55 9.77 -2.95
N HIS A 10 -4.44 10.03 -3.66
CA HIS A 10 -4.03 9.21 -4.79
C HIS A 10 -3.64 7.76 -4.38
N PRO A 11 -2.71 7.53 -3.43
CA PRO A 11 -2.43 6.19 -2.88
C PRO A 11 -3.68 5.45 -2.39
N PHE A 12 -4.55 6.12 -1.63
CA PHE A 12 -5.79 5.50 -1.14
C PHE A 12 -6.74 5.13 -2.29
N GLY A 13 -6.83 5.97 -3.31
CA GLY A 13 -7.59 5.69 -4.53
C GLY A 13 -7.05 4.48 -5.29
N THR A 14 -5.73 4.39 -5.46
CA THR A 14 -5.09 3.24 -6.13
C THR A 14 -5.31 1.93 -5.37
N ILE A 15 -5.08 1.94 -4.05
CA ILE A 15 -5.29 0.74 -3.22
C ILE A 15 -6.74 0.28 -3.32
N LYS A 16 -7.69 1.21 -3.16
CA LYS A 16 -9.13 0.89 -3.27
C LYS A 16 -9.49 0.35 -4.66
N ALA A 17 -8.95 0.93 -5.73
CA ALA A 17 -9.19 0.43 -7.09
C ALA A 17 -8.65 -0.99 -7.29
N TRP A 18 -7.48 -1.32 -6.71
CA TRP A 18 -6.89 -2.67 -6.78
C TRP A 18 -7.64 -3.70 -5.94
N MET A 19 -8.23 -3.30 -4.82
CA MET A 19 -9.08 -4.18 -3.99
C MET A 19 -10.38 -4.59 -4.71
N GLY A 20 -10.77 -3.89 -5.78
CA GLY A 20 -11.97 -4.19 -6.55
C GLY A 20 -13.28 -3.82 -5.84
N HIS A 21 -14.37 -4.49 -6.22
CA HIS A 21 -15.74 -4.14 -5.78
C HIS A 21 -16.10 -4.69 -4.38
N THR A 22 -15.34 -5.67 -3.89
CA THR A 22 -15.50 -6.29 -2.58
C THR A 22 -14.62 -5.59 -1.55
N HIS A 23 -15.23 -5.06 -0.49
CA HIS A 23 -14.54 -4.14 0.42
C HIS A 23 -13.51 -4.84 1.33
N PHE A 24 -13.74 -6.04 1.85
CA PHE A 24 -12.71 -6.83 2.55
C PHE A 24 -13.11 -8.31 2.48
N LEU A 25 -12.14 -9.21 2.43
CA LEU A 25 -12.37 -10.66 2.45
C LEU A 25 -12.69 -11.17 3.86
N THR A 26 -12.17 -10.49 4.87
CA THR A 26 -12.32 -10.87 6.27
C THR A 26 -13.41 -10.08 7.00
N ARG A 27 -13.85 -10.60 8.15
CA ARG A 27 -14.80 -9.93 9.05
C ARG A 27 -14.15 -9.65 10.41
N GLY A 28 -14.62 -8.59 11.07
CA GLY A 28 -14.14 -8.15 12.38
C GLY A 28 -12.91 -7.23 12.28
N PHE A 29 -12.80 -6.28 13.22
CA PHE A 29 -11.81 -5.20 13.15
C PHE A 29 -10.37 -5.68 13.12
N VAL A 30 -10.03 -6.72 13.88
CA VAL A 30 -8.66 -7.25 13.94
C VAL A 30 -8.23 -7.78 12.58
N ASN A 31 -9.06 -8.62 11.96
CA ASN A 31 -8.73 -9.23 10.68
C ASN A 31 -8.72 -8.21 9.54
N VAL A 32 -9.72 -7.32 9.50
CA VAL A 32 -9.81 -6.25 8.49
C VAL A 32 -8.63 -5.30 8.59
N ARG A 33 -8.16 -4.99 9.82
CA ARG A 33 -6.96 -4.15 10.01
C ARG A 33 -5.72 -4.82 9.45
N THR A 34 -5.56 -6.13 9.66
CA THR A 34 -4.46 -6.90 9.08
C THR A 34 -4.53 -6.92 7.56
N GLU A 35 -5.71 -7.15 6.99
CA GLU A 35 -5.93 -7.12 5.54
C GLU A 35 -5.59 -5.74 4.93
N MET A 36 -6.03 -4.66 5.58
CA MET A 36 -5.68 -3.30 5.17
C MET A 36 -4.17 -3.04 5.26
N ALA A 37 -3.50 -3.52 6.31
CA ALA A 37 -2.06 -3.38 6.47
C ALA A 37 -1.29 -4.11 5.37
N LEU A 38 -1.71 -5.30 4.97
CA LEU A 38 -1.11 -6.06 3.87
C LEU A 38 -1.28 -5.34 2.51
N ASN A 39 -2.47 -4.78 2.25
CA ASN A 39 -2.70 -4.00 1.03
C ASN A 39 -1.79 -2.76 0.95
N VAL A 40 -1.64 -2.03 2.06
CA VAL A 40 -0.73 -0.88 2.14
C VAL A 40 0.73 -1.30 1.97
N LEU A 41 1.15 -2.42 2.58
CA LEU A 41 2.49 -2.96 2.44
C LEU A 41 2.79 -3.31 0.98
N ALA A 42 1.89 -4.02 0.31
CA ALA A 42 2.03 -4.38 -1.09
C ALA A 42 2.14 -3.15 -2.00
N TYR A 43 1.29 -2.13 -1.76
CA TYR A 43 1.37 -0.86 -2.48
C TYR A 43 2.73 -0.17 -2.26
N ASN A 44 3.21 -0.11 -1.01
CA ASN A 44 4.49 0.52 -0.69
C ASN A 44 5.67 -0.20 -1.35
N ILE A 45 5.69 -1.54 -1.34
CA ILE A 45 6.75 -2.31 -2.03
C ILE A 45 6.72 -2.00 -3.53
N LYS A 46 5.55 -2.06 -4.17
CA LYS A 46 5.41 -1.77 -5.60
C LYS A 46 5.83 -0.33 -5.95
N ARG A 47 5.48 0.63 -5.10
CA ARG A 47 5.87 2.03 -5.23
C ARG A 47 7.39 2.21 -5.09
N MET A 48 8.01 1.55 -4.10
CA MET A 48 9.45 1.61 -3.88
C MET A 48 10.21 1.01 -5.06
N VAL A 49 9.76 -0.14 -5.58
CA VAL A 49 10.34 -0.76 -6.78
C VAL A 49 10.24 0.18 -7.98
N PHE A 50 9.12 0.88 -8.15
CA PHE A 50 8.96 1.85 -9.24
C PHE A 50 9.86 3.09 -9.08
N LEU A 51 10.02 3.61 -7.86
CA LEU A 51 10.78 4.84 -7.60
C LEU A 51 12.29 4.63 -7.55
N ILE A 52 12.74 3.52 -6.97
CA ILE A 52 14.15 3.26 -6.65
C ILE A 52 14.72 2.15 -7.55
N GLY A 53 13.90 1.18 -7.95
CA GLY A 53 14.36 0.01 -8.69
C GLY A 53 14.73 -1.17 -7.78
N ILE A 54 14.54 -2.39 -8.29
CA ILE A 54 14.69 -3.61 -7.49
C ILE A 54 16.14 -3.90 -7.07
N ARG A 55 17.12 -3.55 -7.91
CA ARG A 55 18.55 -3.80 -7.64
C ARG A 55 19.04 -2.99 -6.44
N ASP A 56 18.73 -1.70 -6.44
CA ASP A 56 19.14 -0.76 -5.39
C ASP A 56 18.44 -1.08 -4.06
N LEU A 57 17.17 -1.51 -4.11
CA LEU A 57 16.45 -1.99 -2.93
C LEU A 57 17.10 -3.25 -2.33
N MET A 58 17.47 -4.22 -3.16
CA MET A 58 18.14 -5.44 -2.68
C MET A 58 19.51 -5.15 -2.05
N ALA A 59 20.26 -4.21 -2.62
CA ALA A 59 21.54 -3.77 -2.05
C ALA A 59 21.39 -3.05 -0.70
N ALA A 60 20.24 -2.43 -0.45
CA ALA A 60 19.94 -1.70 0.78
C ALA A 60 19.44 -2.59 1.93
N ILE A 61 19.10 -3.87 1.68
CA ILE A 61 18.70 -4.81 2.73
C ILE A 61 19.97 -5.33 3.41
N PRO A 62 20.21 -5.02 4.70
CA PRO A 62 21.31 -5.63 5.43
C PRO A 62 21.05 -7.13 5.59
N GLY A 63 22.07 -7.93 5.29
CA GLY A 63 22.07 -9.38 5.51
C GLY A 63 22.12 -9.76 6.99
#